data_AF-A0A9W8B4W7-F1
#
_entry.id   AF-A0A9W8B4W7-F1
#
_cell.length_a   1.000
_cell.length_b   1.000
_cell.length_c   1.000
_cell.angle_alpha   90.00
_cell.angle_beta   90.00
_cell.angle_gamma   90.00
#
_symmetry.space_group_name_H-M   'P 1'
#
loop_
_entity.id
_entity.type
_entity.pdbx_description
1 polymer ?
#
loop_
_entity_poly.entity_id
_entity_poly.type
_entity_poly.pdbx_seq_one_letter_code
_entity_poly.pdbx_strand_id
1 'polypeptide(L)'
;MTTTLPRLYRALLRELQSAYHTPGMYQQAKQELRYQFQHEGGQTRDGHDLLTYLSGNRRFKELNERYSPLQKYSEGEKIEMTARRVGLSIPKFGNHSE
;
A
#
# COMPACT_ATOMS: atom_id res chain seq x y z
N MET A 1 2.27 -27.64 0.28
CA MET A 1 0.82 -27.58 0.60
C MET A 1 0.08 -27.27 -0.69
N THR A 2 -0.83 -28.13 -1.14
CA THR A 2 -1.61 -27.89 -2.36
C THR A 2 -2.76 -26.93 -2.05
N THR A 3 -2.64 -25.69 -2.50
CA THR A 3 -3.69 -24.68 -2.42
C THR A 3 -4.73 -24.97 -3.50
N THR A 4 -5.95 -25.31 -3.08
CA THR A 4 -7.06 -25.54 -4.00
C THR A 4 -7.52 -24.21 -4.61
N LEU A 5 -8.00 -24.25 -5.86
CA LEU A 5 -8.50 -23.06 -6.59
C LEU A 5 -9.49 -22.20 -5.76
N PRO A 6 -10.48 -22.79 -5.05
CA PRO A 6 -11.42 -22.01 -4.24
C PRO A 6 -10.75 -21.34 -3.02
N ARG A 7 -9.72 -21.97 -2.45
CA ARG A 7 -8.97 -21.40 -1.33
C ARG A 7 -8.11 -20.23 -1.79
N LEU A 8 -7.48 -20.35 -2.96
CA LEU A 8 -6.73 -19.27 -3.60
C LEU A 8 -7.62 -18.07 -3.91
N TYR A 9 -8.78 -18.32 -4.54
CA TYR A 9 -9.76 -17.29 -4.86
C TYR A 9 -10.23 -16.53 -3.61
N ARG A 10 -10.56 -17.23 -2.52
CA ARG A 10 -10.95 -16.60 -1.24
C ARG A 10 -9.82 -15.79 -0.61
N ALA A 11 -8.57 -16.26 -0.71
CA ALA A 11 -7.41 -15.54 -0.20
C ALA A 11 -7.22 -14.23 -0.98
N LEU A 12 -7.32 -14.28 -2.31
CA LEU A 12 -7.23 -13.10 -3.17
C LEU A 12 -8.32 -12.07 -2.84
N LEU A 13 -9.58 -12.49 -2.69
CA LEU A 13 -10.66 -11.57 -2.34
C LEU A 13 -10.43 -10.84 -1.01
N ARG A 14 -9.87 -11.52 -0.01
CA ARG A 14 -9.54 -10.92 1.29
C ARG A 14 -8.43 -9.88 1.17
N GLU A 15 -7.37 -10.19 0.42
CA GLU A 15 -6.29 -9.23 0.18
C GLU A 15 -6.75 -8.05 -0.67
N LEU A 16 -7.61 -8.28 -1.66
CA LEU A 16 -8.22 -7.24 -2.50
C LEU A 16 -9.04 -6.27 -1.66
N GLN A 17 -9.85 -6.78 -0.72
CA GLN A 17 -10.62 -5.96 0.22
C GLN A 17 -9.70 -5.13 1.13
N SER A 18 -8.55 -5.67 1.54
CA SER A 18 -7.57 -4.92 2.32
C SER A 18 -6.85 -3.85 1.51
N ALA A 19 -6.69 -4.05 0.20
CA ALA A 19 -6.00 -3.11 -0.68
C ALA A 19 -6.89 -1.92 -1.07
N TYR A 20 -8.14 -2.18 -1.46
CA TYR A 20 -9.07 -1.14 -1.93
C TYR A 20 -10.02 -0.68 -0.83
N HIS A 21 -9.86 0.57 -0.40
CA HIS A 21 -10.73 1.19 0.60
C HIS A 21 -11.98 1.83 -0.03
N THR A 22 -11.95 2.09 -1.35
CA THR A 22 -13.08 2.65 -2.10
C THR A 22 -14.01 1.53 -2.59
N PRO A 23 -15.31 1.55 -2.24
CA PRO A 23 -16.24 0.48 -2.59
C PRO A 23 -16.33 0.21 -4.09
N GLY A 24 -16.32 1.26 -4.93
CA GLY A 24 -16.41 1.13 -6.39
C GLY A 24 -15.24 0.36 -7.00
N MET A 25 -14.01 0.69 -6.59
CA MET A 25 -12.79 0.02 -7.09
C MET A 25 -12.74 -1.45 -6.67
N TYR A 26 -13.15 -1.74 -5.43
CA TYR A 26 -13.24 -3.12 -4.96
C TYR A 26 -14.23 -3.95 -5.78
N GLN A 27 -15.42 -3.41 -6.08
CA GLN A 27 -16.41 -4.15 -6.88
C GLN A 27 -15.92 -4.40 -8.30
N GLN A 28 -15.30 -3.41 -8.94
CA GLN A 28 -14.71 -3.56 -10.28
C GLN A 28 -13.61 -4.63 -10.29
N ALA A 29 -12.62 -4.52 -9.40
CA ALA A 29 -11.53 -5.49 -9.33
C ALA A 29 -12.02 -6.91 -8.97
N LYS A 30 -13.06 -7.03 -8.15
CA LYS A 30 -13.72 -8.31 -7.85
C LYS A 30 -14.41 -8.91 -9.07
N GLN A 31 -15.06 -8.10 -9.91
CA GLN A 31 -15.71 -8.56 -11.13
C GLN A 31 -14.69 -9.07 -12.14
N GLU A 32 -13.59 -8.33 -12.35
CA GLU A 32 -12.48 -8.75 -13.22
C GLU A 32 -11.86 -10.07 -12.74
N LEU A 33 -11.55 -10.16 -11.45
CA LEU A 33 -10.99 -11.38 -10.86
C LEU A 33 -11.95 -12.58 -10.99
N ARG A 34 -13.26 -12.35 -10.89
CA ARG A 34 -14.27 -13.39 -11.15
C ARG A 34 -14.27 -13.81 -12.63
N TYR A 35 -14.22 -12.86 -13.55
CA TYR A 35 -14.20 -13.13 -14.99
C TYR A 35 -13.00 -14.01 -15.38
N GLN A 36 -11.80 -13.64 -14.92
CA GLN A 36 -10.56 -14.39 -15.15
C GLN A 36 -10.63 -15.82 -14.60
N PHE A 37 -11.11 -16.00 -13.36
CA PHE A 37 -11.25 -17.33 -12.76
C PHE A 37 -12.30 -18.21 -13.46
N GLN A 38 -13.31 -17.61 -14.10
CA GLN A 38 -14.35 -18.35 -14.82
C GLN A 38 -13.95 -18.72 -16.26
N HIS A 39 -13.23 -17.85 -16.97
CA HIS A 39 -12.94 -18.02 -18.41
C HIS A 39 -11.56 -18.61 -18.68
N GLU A 40 -10.53 -18.23 -17.92
CA GLU A 40 -9.14 -18.65 -18.16
C GLU A 40 -8.73 -19.88 -17.33
N GLY A 41 -9.69 -20.53 -16.68
CA GLY A 41 -9.43 -21.72 -15.85
C GLY A 41 -8.56 -21.44 -14.62
N GLY A 42 -8.48 -20.17 -14.18
CA GLY A 42 -7.77 -19.75 -12.97
C GLY A 42 -6.37 -20.34 -12.90
N GLN A 43 -5.48 -19.93 -13.82
CA GLN A 43 -4.05 -20.28 -13.79
C GLN A 43 -3.53 -20.16 -12.36
N THR A 44 -3.28 -21.31 -11.73
CA THR A 44 -3.02 -21.34 -10.29
C THR A 44 -1.76 -20.57 -9.96
N ARG A 45 -0.78 -20.55 -10.87
CA ARG A 45 0.46 -19.79 -10.73
C ARG A 45 0.22 -18.28 -10.67
N ASP A 46 -0.49 -17.71 -11.64
CA ASP A 46 -0.77 -16.28 -11.70
C ASP A 46 -1.54 -15.80 -10.48
N GLY A 47 -2.48 -16.61 -9.99
CA GLY A 47 -3.21 -16.30 -8.75
C GLY A 47 -2.32 -16.32 -7.51
N HIS A 48 -1.30 -17.19 -7.44
CA HIS A 48 -0.33 -17.16 -6.35
C HIS A 48 0.60 -15.95 -6.44
N ASP A 49 1.07 -15.62 -7.64
CA ASP A 49 1.94 -14.47 -7.86
C ASP A 49 1.22 -13.16 -7.49
N LEU A 50 -0.06 -13.03 -7.86
CA LEU A 50 -0.91 -11.92 -7.46
C LEU A 50 -1.11 -11.86 -5.94
N LEU A 51 -1.34 -13.01 -5.29
CA LEU A 51 -1.49 -13.08 -3.84
C LEU A 51 -0.21 -12.65 -3.12
N THR A 52 0.95 -13.09 -3.62
CA THR A 52 2.27 -12.69 -3.12
C THR A 52 2.50 -11.19 -3.30
N TYR A 53 2.13 -10.63 -4.45
CA TYR A 53 2.23 -9.21 -4.71
C TYR A 53 1.36 -8.37 -3.74
N LEU A 54 0.08 -8.72 -3.58
CA LEU A 54 -0.84 -8.00 -2.71
C LEU A 54 -0.41 -8.05 -1.24
N SER A 55 -0.07 -9.24 -0.75
CA SER A 55 0.42 -9.42 0.62
C SER A 55 1.77 -8.72 0.86
N GLY A 56 2.65 -8.73 -0.15
CA GLY A 56 3.92 -7.99 -0.16
C GLY A 56 3.70 -6.47 -0.06
N ASN A 57 2.75 -5.92 -0.81
CA ASN A 57 2.40 -4.50 -0.74
C ASN A 57 1.85 -4.09 0.62
N ARG A 58 0.97 -4.91 1.23
CA ARG A 58 0.49 -4.65 2.60
C ARG A 58 1.65 -4.56 3.58
N ARG A 59 2.54 -5.57 3.55
CA ARG A 59 3.72 -5.61 4.41
C ARG A 59 4.69 -4.46 4.13
N PHE A 60 4.91 -4.11 2.87
CA PHE A 60 5.73 -2.95 2.49
C PHE A 60 5.19 -1.66 3.11
N LYS A 61 3.87 -1.44 3.03
CA LYS A 61 3.22 -0.29 3.68
C LYS A 61 3.44 -0.28 5.19
N GLU A 62 3.24 -1.42 5.87
CA GLU A 62 3.48 -1.55 7.31
C GLU A 62 4.93 -1.25 7.70
N LEU A 63 5.91 -1.79 6.98
CA LEU A 63 7.32 -1.50 7.24
C LEU A 63 7.65 -0.03 6.98
N ASN A 64 7.12 0.54 5.90
CA ASN A 64 7.38 1.93 5.58
C ASN A 64 6.81 2.87 6.66
N GLU A 65 5.59 2.60 7.14
CA GLU A 65 4.99 3.35 8.24
C GLU A 65 5.79 3.23 9.54
N ARG A 66 6.37 2.07 9.82
CA ARG A 66 7.12 1.79 11.05
C ARG A 66 8.53 2.36 11.04
N TYR A 67 9.25 2.25 9.92
CA TYR A 67 10.68 2.56 9.84
C TYR A 67 10.99 3.85 9.09
N SER A 68 10.01 4.44 8.39
CA SER A 68 10.17 5.72 7.69
C SER A 68 9.28 6.84 8.28
N PRO A 69 9.34 7.14 9.60
CA PRO A 69 8.51 8.19 10.18
C PRO A 69 8.82 9.56 9.56
N LEU A 70 10.07 9.78 9.14
CA LEU A 70 10.52 11.00 8.49
C LEU A 70 9.94 11.21 7.09
N GLN A 71 9.43 10.19 6.42
CA GLN A 71 8.80 10.36 5.10
C GLN A 71 7.43 11.04 5.16
N LYS A 72 6.79 11.09 6.33
CA LYS A 72 5.52 11.83 6.53
C LYS A 72 5.72 13.35 6.59
N TYR A 73 6.96 13.79 6.74
CA TYR A 73 7.31 15.19 6.87
C TYR A 73 7.76 15.73 5.52
N SER A 74 7.26 16.91 5.18
CA SER A 74 7.77 17.71 4.09
C SER A 74 9.26 17.98 4.27
N GLU A 75 9.95 18.34 3.19
CA GLU A 75 11.37 18.63 3.24
C GLU A 75 11.69 19.73 4.26
N GLY A 76 10.84 20.76 4.39
CA GLY A 76 10.97 21.80 5.42
C GLY A 76 10.90 21.26 6.85
N GLU A 77 9.95 20.37 7.15
CA GLU A 77 9.81 19.77 8.48
C GLU A 77 10.98 18.83 8.83
N LYS A 78 11.56 18.15 7.83
CA LYS A 78 12.79 17.35 8.03
C LYS A 78 13.98 18.23 8.42
N ILE A 79 14.15 19.37 7.75
CA ILE A 79 15.22 20.33 8.06
C ILE A 79 14.98 20.88 9.47
N GLU A 80 13.74 21.23 9.83
CA GLU A 80 13.40 21.77 11.15
C GLU A 80 13.66 20.76 12.28
N MET A 81 13.29 19.50 12.12
CA MET A 81 13.59 18.46 13.10
C MET A 81 15.09 18.19 13.22
N THR A 82 15.83 18.26 12.12
CA THR A 82 17.29 18.10 12.13
C THR A 82 17.96 19.28 12.83
N ALA A 83 17.51 20.50 12.57
CA ALA A 83 17.97 21.71 13.26
C ALA A 83 17.73 21.61 14.77
N ARG A 84 16.51 21.22 15.19
CA ARG A 84 16.18 21.03 16.62
C ARG A 84 17.06 19.98 17.29
N ARG A 85 17.42 18.91 16.59
CA ARG A 85 18.31 17.86 17.11
C ARG A 85 19.71 18.37 17.47
N VAL A 86 20.18 19.42 16.80
CA VAL A 86 21.47 20.08 17.08
C VAL A 86 21.33 21.38 17.88
N GLY A 87 20.14 21.65 18.45
CA GLY A 87 19.87 22.87 19.22
C GLY A 87 19.72 24.13 18.38
N LEU A 88 19.55 24.01 17.06
CA LEU A 88 19.28 25.12 16.14
C LEU A 88 17.79 25.27 15.84
N SER A 89 17.32 26.50 15.67
CA SER A 89 15.97 26.82 15.20
C SER A 89 16.06 27.48 13.82
N ILE A 90 15.33 26.96 12.83
CA ILE A 90 15.29 27.58 11.50
C ILE A 90 14.51 28.90 11.61
N PRO A 91 15.08 30.03 11.16
CA PRO A 91 14.34 31.27 11.10
C PRO A 91 13.20 31.14 10.10
N LYS A 92 11.97 31.42 10.55
CA LYS A 92 10.84 31.61 9.64
C LYS A 92 11.10 32.91 8.91
N PHE A 93 11.42 32.85 7.62
CA PHE A 93 11.44 34.05 6.78
C PHE A 93 10.02 34.61 6.80
N GLY A 94 9.81 35.65 7.61
CA GLY A 94 8.59 36.43 7.57
C GLY A 94 8.49 37.03 6.17
N ASN A 95 7.33 36.86 5.54
CA ASN A 95 7.02 37.61 4.34
C ASN A 95 7.18 39.10 4.69
N HIS A 96 8.24 39.73 4.17
CA HIS A 96 8.29 41.18 4.11
C HIS A 96 7.17 41.58 3.13
N SER A 97 6.02 41.93 3.70
CA SER A 97 5.04 42.77 3.03
C SER A 97 5.69 44.14 2.85
N GLU A 98 6.17 44.41 1.63
CA GLU A 98 6.30 45.76 1.10
C GLU A 98 5.02 46.13 0.32
#